data_AF-A0A086KGB5-F1
#
_entry.id   AF-A0A086KGB5-F1
#
_cell.length_a   1.000
_cell.length_b   1.000
_cell.length_c   1.000
_cell.angle_alpha   90.00
_cell.angle_beta   90.00
_cell.angle_gamma   90.00
#
_symmetry.space_group_name_H-M   'P 1'
#
loop_
_entity.id
_entity.type
_entity.pdbx_description
1 polymer ?
#
loop_
_entity_poly.entity_id
_entity_poly.type
_entity_poly.pdbx_seq_one_letter_code
_entity_poly.pdbx_strand_id
1 'polypeptide(L)'
;MPQKRRGSNAHLGEANNQPEKKKVSPGKTELGATDVLCVNTIRCLGADLPTIANSGHPGAPMGMAAMAHALWGYVLRHSGKHPQWFNRDRFVLSNGHACALLYSMLHLTGYDMSLEDLRQFRQLHSKTPGHPEAHYAAGIETTTGEDGFLRQRRSRPPAAQA
;
A
#
# COMPACT_ATOMS: atom_id res chain seq x y z
N MET A 1 -28.46 37.25 -55.44
CA MET A 1 -28.37 35.83 -55.04
C MET A 1 -26.94 35.35 -55.30
N PRO A 2 -26.23 34.67 -54.39
CA PRO A 2 -26.39 34.53 -52.94
C PRO A 2 -25.12 34.90 -52.13
N GLN A 3 -25.30 34.92 -50.80
CA GLN A 3 -24.35 35.19 -49.72
C GLN A 3 -23.32 34.05 -49.52
N LYS A 4 -22.15 34.37 -48.94
CA LYS A 4 -21.36 33.48 -48.06
C LYS A 4 -20.53 34.33 -47.10
N ARG A 5 -21.12 34.74 -45.97
CA ARG A 5 -21.01 34.14 -44.63
C ARG A 5 -19.59 34.16 -44.05
N ARG A 6 -19.44 34.97 -43.00
CA ARG A 6 -18.36 34.98 -42.00
C ARG A 6 -18.11 33.56 -41.49
N GLY A 7 -16.84 33.19 -41.39
CA GLY A 7 -16.36 31.99 -40.74
C GLY A 7 -15.06 32.30 -40.02
N SER A 8 -15.17 32.73 -38.77
CA SER A 8 -14.09 32.77 -37.79
C SER A 8 -13.62 31.34 -37.52
N ASN A 9 -12.48 30.96 -38.06
CA ASN A 9 -11.83 29.69 -37.69
C ASN A 9 -10.91 29.94 -36.50
N ALA A 10 -11.50 29.76 -35.32
CA ALA A 10 -10.78 29.39 -34.11
C ALA A 10 -10.07 28.06 -34.37
N HIS A 11 -8.74 28.03 -34.26
CA HIS A 11 -7.98 26.79 -34.16
C HIS A 11 -7.45 26.66 -32.73
N LEU A 12 -8.29 26.00 -31.93
CA LEU A 12 -7.95 24.94 -30.99
C LEU A 12 -6.64 25.14 -30.21
N GLY A 13 -6.77 25.79 -29.05
CA GLY A 13 -5.79 25.67 -27.98
C GLY A 13 -5.75 24.23 -27.47
N GLU A 14 -4.57 23.64 -27.46
CA GLU A 14 -4.29 22.36 -26.80
C GLU A 14 -4.56 22.52 -25.31
N ALA A 15 -5.60 21.84 -24.81
CA ALA A 15 -5.89 21.76 -23.40
C ALA A 15 -4.80 20.90 -22.72
N ASN A 16 -3.82 21.59 -22.12
CA ASN A 16 -2.86 21.00 -21.18
C ASN A 16 -3.63 20.42 -19.99
N ASN A 17 -3.99 19.14 -20.08
CA ASN A 17 -4.63 18.40 -19.00
C ASN A 17 -3.56 17.85 -18.06
N GLN A 18 -2.92 18.75 -17.30
CA GLN A 18 -2.16 18.33 -16.12
C GLN A 18 -3.16 18.12 -14.98
N PRO A 19 -3.06 17.02 -14.20
CA PRO A 19 -3.95 16.81 -13.08
C PRO A 19 -3.68 17.88 -12.02
N GLU A 20 -4.60 18.84 -11.89
CA GLU A 20 -4.55 19.84 -10.83
C GLU A 20 -4.51 19.15 -9.48
N LYS A 21 -3.45 19.41 -8.71
CA LYS A 21 -3.37 18.99 -7.31
C LYS A 21 -4.48 19.69 -6.55
N LYS A 22 -5.53 18.95 -6.17
CA LYS A 22 -6.62 19.42 -5.31
C LYS A 22 -6.02 20.05 -4.04
N LYS A 23 -6.10 21.37 -3.91
CA LYS A 23 -5.80 22.07 -2.65
C LYS A 23 -6.84 21.64 -1.62
N VAL A 24 -6.43 20.83 -0.64
CA VAL A 24 -7.30 20.43 0.47
C VAL A 24 -7.34 21.57 1.47
N SER A 25 -8.50 22.22 1.60
CA SER A 25 -8.80 23.17 2.66
C SER A 25 -9.02 22.43 3.99
N PRO A 26 -8.50 22.94 5.13
CA PRO A 26 -8.69 22.30 6.42
C PRO A 26 -10.15 22.51 6.85
N GLY A 27 -10.96 21.45 6.84
CA GLY A 27 -12.29 21.51 7.48
C GLY A 27 -13.44 20.74 6.84
N LYS A 28 -13.25 19.98 5.75
CA LYS A 28 -14.29 19.06 5.24
C LYS A 28 -13.66 17.75 4.77
N THR A 29 -13.46 16.81 5.69
CA THR A 29 -13.05 15.45 5.37
C THR A 29 -14.29 14.57 5.23
N GLU A 30 -15.10 14.83 4.21
CA GLU A 30 -16.14 13.87 3.86
C GLU A 30 -15.47 12.72 3.09
N LEU A 31 -15.56 11.51 3.63
CA LEU A 31 -15.11 10.29 2.96
C LEU A 31 -15.91 10.14 1.67
N GLY A 32 -15.22 10.19 0.53
CA GLY A 32 -15.86 10.02 -0.76
C GLY A 32 -16.32 8.56 -0.97
N ALA A 33 -17.20 8.35 -1.94
CA ALA A 33 -17.61 6.99 -2.34
C ALA A 33 -16.39 6.10 -2.70
N THR A 34 -15.35 6.69 -3.29
CA THR A 34 -14.09 6.00 -3.58
C THR A 34 -13.35 5.57 -2.31
N ASP A 35 -13.39 6.36 -1.24
CA ASP A 35 -12.72 6.01 0.02
C ASP A 35 -13.39 4.82 0.69
N VAL A 36 -14.72 4.80 0.67
CA VAL A 36 -15.50 3.66 1.15
C VAL A 36 -15.16 2.40 0.35
N LEU A 37 -15.03 2.53 -0.98
CA LEU A 37 -14.61 1.42 -1.84
C LEU A 37 -13.21 0.93 -1.48
N CYS A 38 -12.22 1.81 -1.36
CA CYS A 38 -10.86 1.46 -0.97
C CYS A 38 -10.81 0.73 0.38
N VAL A 39 -11.51 1.25 1.40
CA VAL A 39 -11.60 0.62 2.72
C VAL A 39 -12.24 -0.78 2.61
N ASN A 40 -13.29 -0.93 1.82
CA ASN A 40 -13.93 -2.22 1.63
C ASN A 40 -13.05 -3.20 0.85
N THR A 41 -12.29 -2.72 -0.14
CA THR A 41 -11.28 -3.55 -0.84
C THR A 41 -10.24 -4.07 0.13
N ILE A 42 -9.73 -3.23 1.04
CA ILE A 42 -8.77 -3.67 2.08
C ILE A 42 -9.41 -4.70 3.01
N ARG A 43 -10.70 -4.54 3.37
CA ARG A 43 -11.44 -5.53 4.17
C ARG A 43 -11.58 -6.86 3.45
N CYS A 44 -11.97 -6.84 2.17
CA CYS A 44 -12.10 -8.04 1.35
C CYS A 44 -10.77 -8.78 1.26
N LEU A 45 -9.68 -8.09 0.90
CA LEU A 45 -8.35 -8.71 0.88
C LEU A 45 -7.94 -9.25 2.27
N GLY A 46 -8.23 -8.49 3.33
CA GLY A 46 -7.98 -8.92 4.70
C GLY A 46 -8.72 -10.19 5.12
N ALA A 47 -9.89 -10.46 4.54
CA ALA A 47 -10.67 -11.68 4.77
C ALA A 47 -10.28 -12.82 3.81
N ASP A 48 -10.05 -12.51 2.55
CA ASP A 48 -9.79 -13.48 1.48
C ASP A 48 -8.42 -14.15 1.64
N LEU A 49 -7.36 -13.39 1.98
CA LEU A 49 -6.01 -13.95 2.05
C LEU A 49 -5.88 -15.04 3.13
N PRO A 50 -6.31 -14.83 4.39
CA PRO A 50 -6.33 -15.90 5.38
C PRO A 50 -7.21 -17.09 4.98
N THR A 51 -8.32 -16.82 4.28
CA THR A 51 -9.25 -17.86 3.82
C THR A 51 -8.61 -18.75 2.76
N ILE A 52 -7.96 -18.16 1.75
CA ILE A 52 -7.23 -18.89 0.69
C ILE A 52 -6.12 -19.75 1.28
N ALA A 53 -5.39 -19.22 2.27
CA ALA A 53 -4.32 -19.95 2.93
C ALA A 53 -4.81 -20.95 4.00
N ASN A 54 -6.12 -21.00 4.28
CA ASN A 54 -6.72 -21.73 5.40
C ASN A 54 -6.01 -21.45 6.75
N SER A 55 -5.49 -20.23 6.92
CA SER A 55 -4.62 -19.85 8.03
C SER A 55 -4.42 -18.34 8.07
N GLY A 56 -4.57 -17.72 9.25
CA GLY A 56 -4.26 -16.29 9.45
C GLY A 56 -5.25 -15.57 10.36
N HIS A 57 -5.14 -14.25 10.43
CA HIS A 57 -5.93 -13.40 11.32
C HIS A 57 -6.75 -12.39 10.51
N PRO A 58 -7.99 -12.70 10.11
CA PRO A 58 -8.79 -11.80 9.26
C PRO A 58 -9.35 -10.59 10.01
N GLY A 59 -9.62 -10.72 11.32
CA GLY A 59 -10.25 -9.65 12.11
C GLY A 59 -9.41 -8.37 12.22
N ALA A 60 -8.10 -8.51 12.43
CA ALA A 60 -7.21 -7.36 12.59
C ALA A 60 -7.06 -6.52 11.31
N PRO A 61 -6.80 -7.09 10.11
CA PRO A 61 -6.84 -6.38 8.84
C PRO A 61 -8.18 -5.69 8.57
N MET A 62 -9.31 -6.36 8.81
CA MET A 62 -10.64 -5.78 8.57
C MET A 62 -10.94 -4.59 9.48
N GLY A 63 -10.56 -4.68 10.76
CA GLY A 63 -10.75 -3.60 11.73
C GLY A 63 -9.85 -2.40 11.47
N MET A 64 -8.63 -2.63 10.99
CA MET A 64 -7.66 -1.57 10.70
C MET A 64 -7.76 -0.97 9.29
N ALA A 65 -8.65 -1.48 8.44
CA ALA A 65 -8.75 -1.06 7.03
C ALA A 65 -8.96 0.45 6.84
N ALA A 66 -9.83 1.07 7.64
CA ALA A 66 -10.08 2.51 7.55
C ALA A 66 -8.85 3.34 7.96
N MET A 67 -8.17 2.91 9.03
CA MET A 67 -6.93 3.55 9.49
C MET A 67 -5.81 3.39 8.45
N ALA A 68 -5.67 2.21 7.84
CA ALA A 68 -4.68 1.96 6.81
C ALA A 68 -4.93 2.81 5.55
N HIS A 69 -6.18 2.91 5.09
CA HIS A 69 -6.56 3.81 4.00
C HIS A 69 -6.19 5.26 4.32
N ALA A 70 -6.57 5.74 5.51
CA ALA A 70 -6.26 7.11 5.93
C ALA A 70 -4.74 7.38 5.99
N LEU A 71 -3.99 6.45 6.58
CA LEU A 71 -2.56 6.59 6.81
C LEU A 71 -1.75 6.56 5.51
N TRP A 72 -1.94 5.56 4.64
CA TRP A 72 -1.21 5.47 3.37
C TRP A 72 -1.76 6.41 2.30
N GLY A 73 -3.07 6.67 2.30
CA GLY A 73 -3.71 7.49 1.27
C GLY A 73 -3.42 8.99 1.44
N TYR A 74 -3.26 9.47 2.67
CA TYR A 74 -3.19 10.92 2.92
C TYR A 74 -2.04 11.39 3.81
N VAL A 75 -1.49 10.52 4.67
CA VAL A 75 -0.52 10.96 5.69
C VAL A 75 0.90 10.59 5.30
N LEU A 76 1.14 9.34 4.90
CA LEU A 76 2.48 8.85 4.60
C LEU A 76 3.03 9.45 3.31
N ARG A 77 4.25 9.96 3.39
CA ARG A 77 5.07 10.28 2.22
C ARG A 77 5.83 9.05 1.80
N HIS A 78 5.31 8.32 0.84
CA HIS A 78 5.93 7.10 0.35
C HIS A 78 5.75 6.94 -1.16
N SER A 79 6.46 5.98 -1.74
CA SER A 79 6.37 5.68 -3.17
C SER A 79 6.60 4.19 -3.39
N GLY A 80 5.58 3.48 -3.89
CA GLY A 80 5.71 2.09 -4.29
C GLY A 80 6.69 1.89 -5.45
N LYS A 81 6.81 2.88 -6.35
CA LYS A 81 7.77 2.88 -7.47
C LYS A 81 9.22 3.16 -7.01
N HIS A 82 9.40 3.91 -5.93
CA HIS A 82 10.71 4.26 -5.39
C HIS A 82 10.82 3.90 -3.90
N PRO A 83 10.79 2.60 -3.55
CA PRO A 83 10.78 2.14 -2.17
C PRO A 83 12.09 2.42 -1.42
N GLN A 84 13.19 2.72 -2.14
CA GLN A 84 14.49 3.06 -1.55
C GLN A 84 14.70 4.58 -1.35
N TRP A 85 13.67 5.39 -1.58
CA TRP A 85 13.76 6.84 -1.37
C TRP A 85 14.14 7.15 0.08
N PHE A 86 15.26 7.84 0.28
CA PHE A 86 15.84 8.09 1.60
C PHE A 86 14.88 8.79 2.57
N ASN A 87 14.21 9.86 2.13
CA ASN A 87 13.37 10.72 2.97
C ASN A 87 11.88 10.28 3.00
N ARG A 88 11.57 9.05 2.58
CA ARG A 88 10.20 8.53 2.72
C ARG A 88 9.89 8.22 4.18
N ASP A 89 8.63 8.29 4.55
CA ASP A 89 8.18 7.86 5.87
C ASP A 89 8.29 6.34 6.00
N ARG A 90 8.53 5.88 7.24
CA ARG A 90 8.77 4.47 7.58
C ARG A 90 7.55 3.95 8.35
N PHE A 91 6.82 3.00 7.77
CA PHE A 91 5.71 2.35 8.45
C PHE A 91 6.16 1.03 9.07
N VAL A 92 5.91 0.84 10.36
CA VAL A 92 6.27 -0.39 11.08
C VAL A 92 5.00 -1.03 11.66
N LEU A 93 4.65 -2.22 11.16
CA LEU A 93 3.54 -3.01 11.71
C LEU A 93 4.04 -3.85 12.89
N SER A 94 3.97 -3.31 14.11
CA SER A 94 4.36 -4.07 15.31
C SER A 94 3.51 -5.32 15.52
N ASN A 95 2.22 -5.26 15.18
CA ASN A 95 1.32 -6.42 15.24
C ASN A 95 1.53 -7.32 14.00
N GLY A 96 2.62 -8.10 14.00
CA GLY A 96 3.04 -8.93 12.86
C GLY A 96 1.98 -9.95 12.40
N HIS A 97 1.05 -10.34 13.27
CA HIS A 97 -0.05 -11.25 12.90
C HIS A 97 -1.06 -10.63 11.92
N ALA A 98 -1.13 -9.29 11.83
CA ALA A 98 -1.96 -8.56 10.88
C ALA A 98 -1.25 -8.36 9.51
N CYS A 99 -0.28 -9.20 9.15
CA CYS A 99 0.52 -9.11 7.93
C CYS A 99 -0.30 -9.02 6.64
N ALA A 100 -1.48 -9.65 6.57
CA ALA A 100 -2.39 -9.56 5.43
C ALA A 100 -2.78 -8.10 5.12
N LEU A 101 -2.90 -7.24 6.13
CA LEU A 101 -3.11 -5.80 5.94
C LEU A 101 -1.93 -5.16 5.23
N LEU A 102 -0.72 -5.40 5.72
CA LEU A 102 0.50 -4.80 5.16
C LEU A 102 0.69 -5.21 3.70
N TYR A 103 0.54 -6.49 3.38
CA TYR A 103 0.68 -6.98 2.00
C TYR A 103 -0.37 -6.38 1.06
N SER A 104 -1.61 -6.26 1.55
CA SER A 104 -2.70 -5.60 0.82
C SER A 104 -2.36 -4.13 0.53
N MET A 105 -1.82 -3.40 1.50
CA MET A 105 -1.41 -2.00 1.30
C MET A 105 -0.25 -1.87 0.33
N LEU A 106 0.75 -2.76 0.40
CA LEU A 106 1.87 -2.77 -0.54
C LEU A 106 1.39 -2.99 -1.98
N HIS A 107 0.47 -3.92 -2.19
CA HIS A 107 -0.15 -4.16 -3.49
C HIS A 107 -0.93 -2.93 -3.99
N LEU A 108 -1.85 -2.41 -3.18
CA LEU A 108 -2.74 -1.31 -3.56
C LEU A 108 -1.99 0.00 -3.81
N THR A 109 -0.84 0.20 -3.17
CA THR A 109 -0.03 1.43 -3.31
C THR A 109 1.10 1.30 -4.32
N GLY A 110 1.14 0.20 -5.07
CA GLY A 110 2.02 0.01 -6.23
C GLY A 110 3.47 -0.33 -5.87
N TYR A 111 3.71 -0.99 -4.74
CA TYR A 111 4.97 -1.68 -4.50
C TYR A 111 5.07 -2.93 -5.39
N ASP A 112 6.25 -3.56 -5.42
CA ASP A 112 6.47 -4.86 -6.08
C ASP A 112 5.79 -6.00 -5.30
N MET A 113 4.46 -5.97 -5.28
CA MET A 113 3.58 -6.95 -4.67
C MET A 113 2.41 -7.15 -5.63
N SER A 114 2.41 -8.25 -6.38
CA SER A 114 1.35 -8.56 -7.33
C SER A 114 0.16 -9.23 -6.64
N LEU A 115 -0.98 -9.27 -7.32
CA LEU A 115 -2.14 -10.03 -6.83
C LEU A 115 -1.83 -11.54 -6.74
N GLU A 116 -0.92 -12.04 -7.59
CA GLU A 116 -0.50 -13.44 -7.54
C GLU A 116 0.35 -13.73 -6.29
N ASP A 117 1.24 -12.80 -5.92
CA ASP A 117 2.00 -12.91 -4.66
C ASP A 117 1.06 -12.93 -3.44
N LEU A 118 -0.05 -12.17 -3.49
CA LEU A 118 -1.07 -12.21 -2.46
C LEU A 118 -1.78 -13.58 -2.40
N ARG A 119 -2.10 -14.20 -3.54
CA ARG A 119 -2.71 -15.55 -3.55
C ARG A 119 -1.81 -16.62 -2.93
N GLN A 120 -0.49 -16.42 -2.98
CA GLN A 120 0.49 -17.28 -2.34
C GLN A 120 0.69 -16.99 -0.84
N PHE A 121 -0.28 -16.32 -0.18
CA PHE A 121 -0.22 -16.03 1.26
C PHE A 121 0.09 -17.29 2.09
N ARG A 122 1.10 -17.19 2.96
CA ARG A 122 1.58 -18.28 3.83
C ARG A 122 2.05 -19.55 3.10
N GLN A 123 2.27 -19.49 1.79
CA GLN A 123 2.83 -20.60 1.03
C GLN A 123 4.36 -20.58 1.09
N LEU A 124 4.96 -21.77 0.93
CA LEU A 124 6.42 -21.92 0.91
C LEU A 124 7.02 -21.11 -0.25
N HIS A 125 8.11 -20.39 0.01
CA HIS A 125 8.80 -19.51 -0.95
C HIS A 125 7.99 -18.31 -1.46
N SER A 126 6.84 -17.99 -0.85
CA SER A 126 6.07 -16.81 -1.19
C SER A 126 6.74 -15.51 -0.69
N LYS A 127 6.42 -14.38 -1.35
CA LYS A 127 6.75 -13.03 -0.85
C LYS A 127 5.83 -12.58 0.29
N THR A 128 4.86 -13.41 0.68
CA THR A 128 3.80 -13.09 1.64
C THR A 128 3.77 -14.11 2.80
N PRO A 129 4.87 -14.22 3.58
CA PRO A 129 4.95 -15.14 4.72
C PRO A 129 3.94 -14.79 5.83
N GLY A 130 3.76 -15.70 6.79
CA GLY A 130 2.78 -15.55 7.89
C GLY A 130 3.02 -14.38 8.85
N HIS A 131 4.18 -13.74 8.75
CA HIS A 131 4.66 -12.55 9.47
C HIS A 131 5.51 -11.70 8.52
N PRO A 132 5.54 -10.37 8.62
CA PRO A 132 6.33 -9.54 7.71
C PRO A 132 7.82 -9.83 7.85
N GLU A 133 8.53 -10.00 6.74
CA GLU A 133 9.98 -10.21 6.70
C GLU A 133 10.64 -9.16 5.80
N ALA A 134 11.57 -8.36 6.35
CA ALA A 134 12.15 -7.20 5.68
C ALA A 134 12.95 -7.52 4.40
N HIS A 135 13.35 -8.78 4.21
CA HIS A 135 14.17 -9.21 3.07
C HIS A 135 13.36 -9.71 1.88
N TYR A 136 12.06 -9.97 2.03
CA TYR A 136 11.24 -10.62 1.00
C TYR A 136 10.52 -9.65 0.05
N ALA A 137 10.14 -8.46 0.55
CA ALA A 137 9.41 -7.48 -0.26
C ALA A 137 9.81 -6.05 0.09
N ALA A 138 9.96 -5.22 -0.95
CA ALA A 138 10.16 -3.79 -0.78
C ALA A 138 8.96 -3.14 -0.08
N GLY A 139 9.23 -2.27 0.90
CA GLY A 139 8.21 -1.60 1.71
C GLY A 139 7.91 -2.28 3.06
N ILE A 140 8.51 -3.44 3.34
CA ILE A 140 8.56 -4.01 4.69
C ILE A 140 9.81 -3.48 5.39
N GLU A 141 9.64 -2.59 6.36
CA GLU A 141 10.77 -1.92 7.03
C GLU A 141 11.54 -2.82 8.00
N THR A 142 10.81 -3.70 8.69
CA THR A 142 11.38 -4.56 9.71
C THR A 142 10.58 -5.85 9.81
N THR A 143 11.26 -6.91 10.20
CA THR A 143 10.64 -8.21 10.46
C THR A 143 9.89 -8.14 11.79
N THR A 144 8.59 -8.41 11.79
CA THR A 144 7.76 -8.35 13.01
C THR A 144 7.00 -9.66 13.25
N GLY A 145 6.85 -10.06 14.51
CA GLY A 145 6.31 -11.36 14.92
C GLY A 145 7.08 -11.91 16.12
N GLU A 146 6.53 -12.89 16.84
CA GLU A 146 7.18 -13.54 17.99
C GLU A 146 8.57 -14.11 17.64
N ASP A 147 8.73 -14.61 16.41
CA ASP A 147 10.03 -15.06 15.86
C ASP A 147 10.87 -13.93 15.22
N GLY A 148 10.26 -12.77 14.90
CA GLY A 148 10.92 -11.67 14.19
C GLY A 148 11.99 -10.97 15.02
N PHE A 149 11.69 -10.72 16.30
CA PHE A 149 12.68 -10.16 17.24
C PHE A 149 13.80 -11.17 17.57
N LEU A 150 13.47 -12.48 17.62
CA LEU A 150 14.42 -13.54 17.93
C LEU A 150 15.36 -13.87 16.77
N ARG A 151 14.91 -13.81 15.50
CA ARG A 151 15.76 -14.06 14.32
C ARG A 151 16.77 -12.95 14.03
N GLN A 152 16.45 -11.69 14.28
CA GLN A 152 17.40 -10.58 14.08
C GLN A 152 18.62 -10.64 15.01
N ARG A 153 18.53 -11.35 16.15
CA ARG A 153 19.67 -11.56 17.07
C ARG A 153 20.63 -12.68 16.65
N ARG A 154 20.24 -13.57 15.73
CA ARG A 154 21.06 -14.71 15.31
C ARG A 154 21.93 -14.44 14.07
N SER A 155 21.65 -13.37 13.33
CA SER A 155 22.39 -13.00 12.11
C SER A 155 23.53 -12.01 12.35
N ARG A 156 23.76 -11.56 13.59
CA ARG A 156 24.95 -10.75 13.91
C ARG A 156 26.15 -11.68 14.07
N PRO A 157 27.19 -11.61 13.22
CA PRO A 157 28.43 -12.34 13.48
C PRO A 157 28.98 -11.89 14.85
N PRO A 158 29.59 -12.80 15.64
CA PRO A 158 30.21 -12.42 16.90
C PRO A 158 31.17 -11.27 16.63
N ALA A 159 31.04 -10.19 17.39
CA ALA A 159 31.98 -9.08 17.32
C ALA A 159 33.39 -9.64 17.51
N ALA A 160 34.25 -9.46 16.51
CA ALA A 160 35.67 -9.75 16.64
C ALA A 160 36.17 -8.96 17.86
N GLN A 161 36.55 -9.69 18.91
CA GLN A 161 37.24 -9.13 20.05
C GLN A 161 38.61 -8.68 19.54
N ALA A 162 38.86 -7.37 19.62
CA ALA A 162 40.16 -6.75 19.45
C ALA A 162 40.92 -6.75 20.79
#